data_AF-A0A8T1RLP3-F1
#
_entry.id   AF-A0A8T1RLP3-F1
#
_cell.length_a   1.000
_cell.length_b   1.000
_cell.length_c   1.000
_cell.angle_alpha   90.00
_cell.angle_beta   90.00
_cell.angle_gamma   90.00
#
_symmetry.space_group_name_H-M   'P 1'
#
loop_
_entity.id
_entity.type
_entity.pdbx_description
1 polymer ?
#
loop_
_entity_poly.entity_id
_entity_poly.type
_entity_poly.pdbx_seq_one_letter_code
_entity_poly.pdbx_strand_id
1 'polypeptide(L)'
;MYGQPSGFRPSGGGAGGWGWQHPPTQAQAAVPQNPDFSYQNTGYYLQAPNPLLHHHLLQNQNVPIQNPSFTSQLHQNLNFSAQNPTVQVQPRPPPQKGPKPRFQTPISSPNKRELLEKVDRAIDEARRKTIEAGESVTAWKVSQDALLMLKVDSWSSLGFPMQGVPNLFRLMVTEGKINAFIHCFVGVRRITSLHDLEVAICENEGVEKFEELELGPLLRHPLVLHYFSVNSDVTEVLKITGEEIISFLWKFIYKCKYKEIKVEEFLDFIAKKRSVAGKEKLGIRVQSLGYVILYPTL
;
A
#
# COMPACT_ATOMS: atom_id res chain seq x y z
N MET A 1 58.26 69.28 38.27
CA MET A 1 58.47 70.51 37.50
C MET A 1 58.49 70.14 36.02
N TYR A 2 57.74 70.84 35.18
CA TYR A 2 57.66 70.67 33.70
C TYR A 2 57.19 69.27 33.21
N GLY A 3 56.58 69.12 32.02
CA GLY A 3 56.05 70.11 31.08
C GLY A 3 55.43 69.46 29.82
N GLN A 4 54.21 69.86 29.45
CA GLN A 4 53.50 69.53 28.18
C GLN A 4 53.61 70.71 27.17
N PRO A 5 52.93 70.82 26.00
CA PRO A 5 51.82 70.05 25.37
C PRO A 5 52.32 69.27 24.11
N SER A 6 51.62 68.92 23.01
CA SER A 6 50.25 69.11 22.43
C SER A 6 49.97 67.93 21.46
N GLY A 7 48.89 67.77 20.68
CA GLY A 7 47.60 68.47 20.45
C GLY A 7 47.04 68.04 19.06
N PHE A 8 45.76 68.18 18.67
CA PHE A 8 44.52 68.48 19.39
C PHE A 8 43.28 67.95 18.60
N ARG A 9 42.10 67.96 19.23
CA ARG A 9 40.78 67.45 18.77
C ARG A 9 40.10 68.29 17.65
N PRO A 10 39.11 67.72 16.91
CA PRO A 10 37.67 67.76 17.29
C PRO A 10 36.94 66.40 17.09
N SER A 11 35.67 66.16 17.43
CA SER A 11 34.73 66.58 18.51
C SER A 11 33.39 65.80 18.30
N GLY A 12 32.47 65.55 19.24
CA GLY A 12 32.42 65.74 20.71
C GLY A 12 30.96 65.69 21.24
N GLY A 13 30.71 65.02 22.38
CA GLY A 13 29.36 64.80 22.98
C GLY A 13 28.77 63.41 22.65
N GLY A 14 27.82 62.85 23.42
CA GLY A 14 27.20 63.26 24.69
C GLY A 14 26.30 62.12 25.22
N ALA A 15 26.04 62.05 26.54
CA ALA A 15 25.37 60.90 27.18
C ALA A 15 23.85 61.08 27.38
N GLY A 16 23.10 59.96 27.43
CA GLY A 16 21.68 59.92 27.76
C GLY A 16 21.05 58.55 27.48
N GLY A 17 19.94 58.21 28.15
CA GLY A 17 19.21 56.96 27.96
C GLY A 17 17.72 57.08 28.34
N TRP A 18 17.07 55.94 28.57
CA TRP A 18 15.64 55.73 28.93
C TRP A 18 14.60 55.74 27.80
N GLY A 19 13.60 54.83 27.92
CA GLY A 19 12.19 55.22 27.78
C GLY A 19 11.43 54.80 26.51
N TRP A 20 10.73 53.67 26.60
CA TRP A 20 9.67 53.20 25.67
C TRP A 20 8.62 54.23 25.25
N GLN A 21 8.22 54.24 23.96
CA GLN A 21 6.90 53.84 23.41
C GLN A 21 6.65 54.41 21.99
N HIS A 22 5.82 53.73 21.16
CA HIS A 22 4.73 54.27 20.31
C HIS A 22 4.24 53.25 19.22
N PRO A 23 2.91 53.04 19.05
CA PRO A 23 2.25 52.38 17.89
C PRO A 23 1.79 53.45 16.84
N PRO A 24 1.07 53.16 15.70
CA PRO A 24 0.25 51.98 15.36
C PRO A 24 0.35 51.45 13.90
N THR A 25 -0.68 50.71 13.44
CA THR A 25 -0.74 49.83 12.26
C THR A 25 -1.57 50.35 11.07
N GLN A 26 -1.17 49.97 9.85
CA GLN A 26 -1.96 49.69 8.62
C GLN A 26 -0.97 49.49 7.43
N ALA A 27 -1.24 48.76 6.34
CA ALA A 27 -2.28 47.79 5.98
C ALA A 27 -1.69 46.76 4.98
N GLN A 28 -2.42 45.67 4.67
CA GLN A 28 -1.94 44.59 3.79
C GLN A 28 -2.14 44.89 2.29
N ALA A 29 -1.23 44.39 1.45
CA ALA A 29 -1.43 44.18 0.01
C ALA A 29 -1.05 42.73 -0.33
N ALA A 30 -1.88 42.05 -1.13
CA ALA A 30 -1.70 40.63 -1.44
C ALA A 30 -0.89 40.42 -2.74
N VAL A 31 -0.11 39.33 -2.77
CA VAL A 31 0.61 38.84 -3.96
C VAL A 31 0.19 37.39 -4.20
N PRO A 32 -0.21 36.99 -5.41
CA PRO A 32 -0.69 35.63 -5.67
C PRO A 32 0.45 34.62 -5.66
N GLN A 33 0.24 33.47 -5.01
CA GLN A 33 1.12 32.31 -5.14
C GLN A 33 0.64 31.41 -6.28
N ASN A 34 1.59 30.95 -7.10
CA ASN A 34 1.43 29.81 -7.98
C ASN A 34 2.61 28.86 -7.67
N PRO A 35 2.37 27.63 -7.15
CA PRO A 35 3.43 26.78 -6.66
C PRO A 35 4.03 25.92 -7.76
N ASP A 36 5.35 25.77 -7.76
CA ASP A 36 6.04 24.69 -8.49
C ASP A 36 7.24 24.16 -7.66
N PHE A 37 7.74 22.99 -8.02
CA PHE A 37 8.48 22.08 -7.10
C PHE A 37 9.68 22.66 -6.33
N SER A 38 9.74 22.37 -5.03
CA SER A 38 11.00 22.29 -4.27
C SER A 38 11.05 21.01 -3.44
N TYR A 39 11.93 20.07 -3.80
CA TYR A 39 12.21 18.89 -2.97
C TYR A 39 12.93 19.31 -1.68
N GLN A 40 12.44 18.88 -0.52
CA GLN A 40 13.23 18.86 0.71
C GLN A 40 13.30 17.44 1.28
N ASN A 41 14.51 17.09 1.72
CA ASN A 41 14.89 15.78 2.20
C ASN A 41 14.83 15.75 3.73
N THR A 42 14.01 14.87 4.30
CA THR A 42 13.95 14.62 5.75
C THR A 42 14.23 13.16 6.04
N GLY A 43 15.32 12.91 6.78
CA GLY A 43 15.75 11.56 7.15
C GLY A 43 14.81 10.89 8.14
N TYR A 44 14.53 9.60 7.92
CA TYR A 44 13.64 8.82 8.77
C TYR A 44 14.39 8.12 9.90
N TYR A 45 14.01 8.44 11.14
CA TYR A 45 14.30 7.58 12.29
C TYR A 45 13.47 6.29 12.18
N LEU A 46 14.08 5.15 12.53
CA LEU A 46 13.44 3.84 12.48
C LEU A 46 12.39 3.68 13.58
N GLN A 47 11.11 3.90 13.25
CA GLN A 47 9.97 3.48 14.04
C GLN A 47 9.31 2.27 13.39
N ALA A 48 8.90 1.27 14.18
CA ALA A 48 8.34 0.03 13.66
C ALA A 48 7.04 0.27 12.87
N PRO A 49 6.87 -0.31 11.67
CA PRO A 49 5.73 0.00 10.80
C PRO A 49 4.44 -0.59 11.38
N ASN A 50 3.58 0.29 11.90
CA ASN A 50 2.23 -0.06 12.33
C ASN A 50 1.34 -0.20 11.07
N PRO A 51 0.80 -1.39 10.74
CA PRO A 51 0.24 -1.67 9.41
C PRO A 51 -0.99 -0.82 9.03
N LEU A 52 -1.66 -0.22 10.01
CA LEU A 52 -2.86 0.62 9.79
C LEU A 52 -2.60 1.94 9.05
N LEU A 53 -1.37 2.49 9.06
CA LEU A 53 -1.13 3.84 8.52
C LEU A 53 -0.92 3.91 7.00
N HIS A 54 -0.47 2.82 6.35
CA HIS A 54 -0.22 2.86 4.90
C HIS A 54 -1.50 2.91 4.05
N HIS A 55 -2.65 2.52 4.60
CA HIS A 55 -3.95 2.64 3.93
C HIS A 55 -4.34 4.11 3.65
N HIS A 56 -3.73 5.08 4.36
CA HIS A 56 -4.07 6.50 4.25
C HIS A 56 -3.34 7.22 3.09
N LEU A 57 -2.20 6.69 2.61
CA LEU A 57 -1.39 7.36 1.57
C LEU A 57 -1.97 7.21 0.15
N LEU A 58 -2.79 6.19 -0.10
CA LEU A 58 -3.54 6.04 -1.35
C LEU A 58 -4.85 6.86 -1.38
N GLN A 59 -5.19 7.58 -0.30
CA GLN A 59 -6.48 8.26 -0.14
C GLN A 59 -6.48 9.72 -0.61
N ASN A 60 -5.32 10.27 -0.99
CA ASN A 60 -5.14 11.70 -1.29
C ASN A 60 -5.49 12.11 -2.73
N GLN A 61 -6.62 11.62 -3.26
CA GLN A 61 -7.35 12.31 -4.34
C GLN A 61 -8.79 12.60 -3.89
N ASN A 62 -9.14 13.88 -3.89
CA ASN A 62 -10.17 14.41 -3.00
C ASN A 62 -11.57 14.44 -3.65
N VAL A 63 -12.25 13.30 -3.69
CA VAL A 63 -13.63 13.15 -4.18
C VAL A 63 -14.45 12.32 -3.16
N PRO A 64 -15.68 12.74 -2.76
CA PRO A 64 -16.39 12.09 -1.66
C PRO A 64 -17.02 10.75 -2.08
N ILE A 65 -16.42 9.63 -1.64
CA ILE A 65 -16.96 8.28 -1.80
C ILE A 65 -17.03 7.60 -0.42
N GLN A 66 -18.19 7.08 -0.05
CA GLN A 66 -18.33 6.21 1.12
C GLN A 66 -17.75 4.82 0.78
N ASN A 67 -16.67 4.43 1.48
CA ASN A 67 -16.10 3.10 1.36
C ASN A 67 -16.84 2.12 2.30
N PRO A 68 -17.50 1.06 1.81
CA PRO A 68 -18.18 0.09 2.66
C PRO A 68 -17.16 -0.84 3.35
N SER A 69 -17.10 -0.78 4.67
CA SER A 69 -16.20 -1.60 5.49
C SER A 69 -16.45 -3.10 5.30
N PHE A 70 -15.45 -3.83 4.79
CA PHE A 70 -15.46 -5.29 4.77
C PHE A 70 -15.21 -5.85 6.17
N THR A 71 -16.27 -6.22 6.89
CA THR A 71 -16.18 -6.97 8.15
C THR A 71 -16.21 -8.48 7.90
N SER A 72 -15.14 -9.17 8.30
CA SER A 72 -14.96 -10.61 8.12
C SER A 72 -15.93 -11.43 8.98
N GLN A 73 -17.14 -11.73 8.49
CA GLN A 73 -18.08 -12.65 9.16
C GLN A 73 -17.86 -14.12 8.77
N LEU A 74 -16.66 -14.62 9.09
CA LEU A 74 -16.43 -16.04 9.36
C LEU A 74 -15.68 -16.16 10.68
N HIS A 75 -15.91 -17.25 11.41
CA HIS A 75 -15.44 -17.51 12.79
C HIS A 75 -16.16 -16.72 13.90
N GLN A 76 -17.35 -17.19 14.33
CA GLN A 76 -17.75 -17.21 15.74
C GLN A 76 -19.06 -17.98 15.99
N ASN A 77 -18.98 -19.29 16.25
CA ASN A 77 -19.82 -19.93 17.28
C ASN A 77 -19.31 -21.31 17.73
N LEU A 78 -18.36 -21.31 18.66
CA LEU A 78 -18.06 -22.44 19.53
C LEU A 78 -17.68 -21.89 20.90
N ASN A 79 -18.68 -21.70 21.77
CA ASN A 79 -18.41 -21.53 23.19
C ASN A 79 -19.56 -22.11 24.03
N PHE A 80 -19.25 -23.09 24.86
CA PHE A 80 -20.19 -23.67 25.81
C PHE A 80 -20.24 -22.82 27.08
N SER A 81 -21.44 -22.51 27.57
CA SER A 81 -21.64 -22.08 28.95
C SER A 81 -23.04 -22.47 29.39
N ALA A 82 -23.12 -23.35 30.39
CA ALA A 82 -24.38 -23.80 30.94
C ALA A 82 -24.79 -22.94 32.12
N GLN A 83 -25.94 -22.27 32.03
CA GLN A 83 -26.67 -21.75 33.20
C GLN A 83 -28.17 -21.66 32.90
N ASN A 84 -28.94 -22.34 33.73
CA ASN A 84 -30.39 -22.15 33.91
C ASN A 84 -30.52 -21.38 35.25
N PRO A 85 -31.54 -20.54 35.49
CA PRO A 85 -32.84 -21.12 35.82
C PRO A 85 -34.09 -20.28 35.48
N THR A 86 -35.24 -20.88 35.80
CA THR A 86 -36.54 -20.23 36.12
C THR A 86 -37.42 -19.84 34.92
N VAL A 87 -38.41 -20.69 34.66
CA VAL A 87 -39.54 -20.42 33.78
C VAL A 87 -40.66 -19.71 34.56
N GLN A 88 -41.25 -18.65 33.99
CA GLN A 88 -42.61 -18.22 34.32
C GLN A 88 -43.49 -18.32 33.09
N VAL A 89 -44.60 -19.06 33.19
CA VAL A 89 -45.56 -19.26 32.10
C VAL A 89 -46.69 -18.24 32.23
N GLN A 90 -46.87 -17.39 31.22
CA GLN A 90 -48.04 -16.52 31.11
C GLN A 90 -48.89 -16.95 29.89
N PRO A 91 -50.20 -17.21 30.04
CA PRO A 91 -51.02 -17.73 28.93
C PRO A 91 -51.15 -16.74 27.78
N ARG A 92 -50.81 -17.17 26.56
CA ARG A 92 -50.99 -16.39 25.33
C ARG A 92 -52.33 -16.78 24.66
N PRO A 93 -53.19 -15.83 24.25
CA PRO A 93 -54.40 -16.14 23.49
C PRO A 93 -54.07 -16.74 22.11
N PRO A 94 -55.00 -17.51 21.49
CA PRO A 94 -54.71 -18.29 20.29
C PRO A 94 -54.46 -17.44 19.04
N PRO A 95 -53.58 -17.89 18.11
CA PRO A 95 -53.22 -17.13 16.93
C PRO A 95 -54.35 -17.06 15.90
N GLN A 96 -54.72 -15.84 15.50
CA GLN A 96 -55.58 -15.61 14.34
C GLN A 96 -54.85 -16.01 13.04
N LYS A 97 -55.56 -16.67 12.12
CA LYS A 97 -55.01 -17.11 10.82
C LYS A 97 -54.93 -15.94 9.83
N GLY A 98 -53.90 -15.11 9.96
CA GLY A 98 -53.56 -14.13 8.93
C GLY A 98 -53.17 -14.80 7.60
N PRO A 99 -53.40 -14.17 6.43
CA PRO A 99 -52.96 -14.71 5.14
C PRO A 99 -51.43 -14.86 5.10
N LYS A 100 -50.94 -15.99 4.59
CA LYS A 100 -49.49 -16.19 4.41
C LYS A 100 -48.98 -15.17 3.37
N PRO A 101 -47.92 -14.38 3.65
CA PRO A 101 -47.29 -13.57 2.63
C PRO A 101 -46.72 -14.50 1.55
N ARG A 102 -47.15 -14.29 0.30
CA ARG A 102 -46.67 -15.04 -0.86
C ARG A 102 -45.24 -14.58 -1.14
N PHE A 103 -44.25 -15.38 -0.75
CA PHE A 103 -42.86 -15.20 -1.17
C PHE A 103 -42.78 -15.28 -2.69
N GLN A 104 -42.83 -14.13 -3.35
CA GLN A 104 -42.52 -14.01 -4.77
C GLN A 104 -41.01 -14.03 -4.91
N THR A 105 -40.48 -15.04 -5.60
CA THR A 105 -39.09 -15.01 -6.06
C THR A 105 -38.92 -13.81 -7.00
N PRO A 106 -37.88 -12.98 -6.85
CA PRO A 106 -37.67 -11.85 -7.75
C PRO A 106 -37.36 -12.34 -9.16
N ILE A 107 -38.33 -12.25 -10.07
CA ILE A 107 -38.10 -12.50 -11.49
C ILE A 107 -37.21 -11.36 -11.99
N SER A 108 -35.92 -11.63 -12.21
CA SER A 108 -35.02 -10.66 -12.82
C SER A 108 -35.49 -10.40 -14.25
N SER A 109 -35.71 -9.12 -14.59
CA SER A 109 -36.11 -8.74 -15.95
C SER A 109 -35.02 -9.14 -16.95
N PRO A 110 -35.37 -9.63 -18.16
CA PRO A 110 -34.38 -10.05 -19.16
C PRO A 110 -33.33 -8.99 -19.43
N ASN A 111 -33.76 -7.72 -19.54
CA ASN A 111 -32.91 -6.56 -19.77
C ASN A 111 -31.82 -6.37 -18.69
N LYS A 112 -32.09 -6.73 -17.42
CA LYS A 112 -31.08 -6.64 -16.35
C LYS A 112 -30.04 -7.75 -16.46
N ARG A 113 -30.41 -8.93 -16.97
CA ARG A 113 -29.45 -10.01 -17.25
C ARG A 113 -28.58 -9.68 -18.46
N GLU A 114 -29.19 -9.22 -19.56
CA GLU A 114 -28.48 -8.78 -20.76
C GLU A 114 -27.49 -7.64 -20.45
N LEU A 115 -27.91 -6.66 -19.64
CA LEU A 115 -27.03 -5.59 -19.17
C LEU A 115 -25.87 -6.14 -18.30
N LEU A 116 -26.16 -7.05 -17.37
CA LEU A 116 -25.12 -7.66 -16.53
C LEU A 116 -24.08 -8.40 -17.39
N GLU A 117 -24.53 -9.24 -18.33
CA GLU A 117 -23.64 -9.95 -19.26
C GLU A 117 -22.84 -8.99 -20.17
N LYS A 118 -23.43 -7.86 -20.56
CA LYS A 118 -22.73 -6.82 -21.31
C LYS A 118 -21.63 -6.14 -20.48
N VAL A 119 -21.87 -5.92 -19.19
CA VAL A 119 -20.89 -5.35 -18.25
C VAL A 119 -19.77 -6.36 -17.95
N ASP A 120 -20.10 -7.63 -17.70
CA ASP A 120 -19.13 -8.71 -17.43
C ASP A 120 -18.18 -8.90 -18.62
N ARG A 121 -18.69 -8.91 -19.86
CA ARG A 121 -17.88 -8.91 -21.09
C ARG A 121 -16.97 -7.67 -21.23
N ALA A 122 -17.42 -6.49 -20.79
CA ALA A 122 -16.61 -5.27 -20.82
C ALA A 122 -15.47 -5.31 -19.77
N ILE A 123 -15.70 -5.98 -18.64
CA ILE A 123 -14.69 -6.23 -17.61
C ILE A 123 -13.60 -7.17 -18.13
N ASP A 124 -13.98 -8.27 -18.79
CA ASP A 124 -13.00 -9.20 -19.37
C ASP A 124 -12.16 -8.53 -20.48
N GLU A 125 -12.79 -7.73 -21.33
CA GLU A 125 -12.11 -6.97 -22.38
C GLU A 125 -11.14 -5.89 -21.82
N ALA A 126 -11.53 -5.20 -20.75
CA ALA A 126 -10.68 -4.24 -20.03
C ALA A 126 -9.50 -4.92 -19.31
N ARG A 127 -9.76 -6.07 -18.67
CA ARG A 127 -8.74 -6.90 -18.03
C ARG A 127 -7.72 -7.42 -19.05
N ARG A 128 -8.19 -7.98 -20.16
CA ARG A 128 -7.31 -8.51 -21.22
C ARG A 128 -6.41 -7.42 -21.80
N LYS A 129 -6.95 -6.24 -22.10
CA LYS A 129 -6.14 -5.08 -22.57
C LYS A 129 -5.09 -4.62 -21.56
N THR A 130 -5.39 -4.66 -20.27
CA THR A 130 -4.42 -4.31 -19.21
C THR A 130 -3.27 -5.32 -19.15
N ILE A 131 -3.55 -6.61 -19.37
CA ILE A 131 -2.55 -7.68 -19.46
C ILE A 131 -1.75 -7.57 -20.77
N GLU A 132 -2.41 -7.33 -21.90
CA GLU A 132 -1.79 -7.11 -23.22
C GLU A 132 -0.83 -5.89 -23.21
N ALA A 133 -1.13 -4.87 -22.42
CA ALA A 133 -0.26 -3.71 -22.20
C ALA A 133 0.95 -3.99 -21.27
N GLY A 134 1.03 -5.17 -20.66
CA GLY A 134 2.09 -5.53 -19.70
C GLY A 134 2.00 -4.78 -18.38
N GLU A 135 0.81 -4.31 -18.00
CA GLU A 135 0.57 -3.54 -16.77
C GLU A 135 0.04 -4.41 -15.63
N SER A 136 0.05 -3.89 -14.40
CA SER A 136 -0.66 -4.52 -13.28
C SER A 136 -2.16 -4.31 -13.43
N VAL A 137 -2.93 -5.38 -13.31
CA VAL A 137 -4.39 -5.35 -13.24
C VAL A 137 -4.81 -5.00 -11.82
N THR A 138 -5.72 -4.03 -11.69
CA THR A 138 -6.45 -3.75 -10.45
C THR A 138 -7.95 -3.69 -10.74
N ALA A 139 -8.77 -4.09 -9.78
CA ALA A 139 -10.23 -4.02 -9.90
C ALA A 139 -10.70 -2.58 -10.15
N TRP A 140 -10.03 -1.58 -9.58
CA TRP A 140 -10.31 -0.18 -9.85
C TRP A 140 -10.10 0.18 -11.32
N LYS A 141 -8.91 -0.08 -11.87
CA LYS A 141 -8.58 0.25 -13.28
C LYS A 141 -9.55 -0.44 -14.25
N VAL A 142 -9.72 -1.76 -14.09
CA VAL A 142 -10.63 -2.56 -14.91
C VAL A 142 -12.08 -2.06 -14.80
N SER A 143 -12.51 -1.57 -13.63
CA SER A 143 -13.85 -1.00 -13.46
C SER A 143 -14.04 0.34 -14.20
N GLN A 144 -13.00 1.18 -14.28
CA GLN A 144 -13.02 2.44 -15.02
C GLN A 144 -12.98 2.20 -16.54
N ASP A 145 -12.06 1.35 -16.99
CA ASP A 145 -11.91 1.01 -18.41
C ASP A 145 -13.18 0.35 -18.98
N ALA A 146 -13.87 -0.50 -18.20
CA ALA A 146 -15.16 -1.06 -18.60
C ALA A 146 -16.28 -0.01 -18.68
N LEU A 147 -16.37 0.94 -17.74
CA LEU A 147 -17.32 2.06 -17.84
C LEU A 147 -17.10 2.90 -19.10
N LEU A 148 -15.83 3.18 -19.45
CA LEU A 148 -15.45 3.87 -20.67
C LEU A 148 -15.85 3.09 -21.93
N MET A 149 -15.62 1.77 -21.97
CA MET A 149 -16.05 0.92 -23.10
C MET A 149 -17.58 0.84 -23.24
N LEU A 150 -18.31 0.85 -22.13
CA LEU A 150 -19.77 0.86 -22.09
C LEU A 150 -20.38 2.22 -22.45
N LYS A 151 -19.58 3.31 -22.36
CA LYS A 151 -20.00 4.72 -22.46
C LYS A 151 -21.03 5.09 -21.39
N VAL A 152 -20.71 4.77 -20.13
CA VAL A 152 -21.56 5.04 -18.96
C VAL A 152 -20.73 5.78 -17.90
N ASP A 153 -21.22 6.91 -17.41
CA ASP A 153 -20.43 7.82 -16.56
C ASP A 153 -20.16 7.29 -15.14
N SER A 154 -20.92 6.27 -14.68
CA SER A 154 -20.80 5.76 -13.32
C SER A 154 -21.41 4.37 -13.11
N TRP A 155 -20.96 3.67 -12.06
CA TRP A 155 -21.55 2.40 -11.63
C TRP A 155 -23.01 2.53 -11.15
N SER A 156 -23.41 3.66 -10.56
CA SER A 156 -24.79 3.86 -10.10
C SER A 156 -25.79 3.90 -11.26
N SER A 157 -25.38 4.36 -12.44
CA SER A 157 -26.18 4.33 -13.67
C SER A 157 -26.52 2.93 -14.18
N LEU A 158 -25.81 1.88 -13.72
CA LEU A 158 -26.03 0.49 -14.16
C LEU A 158 -27.14 -0.25 -13.38
N GLY A 159 -27.63 0.32 -12.26
CA GLY A 159 -28.74 -0.26 -11.49
C GLY A 159 -28.39 -1.57 -10.74
N PHE A 160 -27.11 -1.84 -10.50
CA PHE A 160 -26.60 -2.88 -9.60
C PHE A 160 -25.22 -2.50 -9.03
N PRO A 161 -24.84 -3.01 -7.84
CA PRO A 161 -23.53 -2.76 -7.27
C PRO A 161 -22.41 -3.44 -8.08
N MET A 162 -21.20 -2.89 -7.99
CA MET A 162 -20.00 -3.37 -8.68
C MET A 162 -19.69 -4.85 -8.36
N GLN A 163 -19.91 -5.26 -7.11
CA GLN A 163 -19.75 -6.64 -6.61
C GLN A 163 -20.81 -7.61 -7.17
N GLY A 164 -21.83 -7.12 -7.88
CA GLY A 164 -22.81 -7.93 -8.60
C GLY A 164 -22.33 -8.45 -9.95
N VAL A 165 -21.16 -8.01 -10.42
CA VAL A 165 -20.53 -8.44 -11.68
C VAL A 165 -19.55 -9.60 -11.39
N PRO A 166 -19.79 -10.82 -11.89
CA PRO A 166 -19.01 -12.01 -11.52
C PRO A 166 -17.50 -11.86 -11.72
N ASN A 167 -17.03 -11.44 -12.89
CA ASN A 167 -15.60 -11.42 -13.19
C ASN A 167 -14.87 -10.27 -12.48
N LEU A 168 -15.56 -9.14 -12.22
CA LEU A 168 -15.01 -8.05 -11.42
C LEU A 168 -14.96 -8.41 -9.94
N PHE A 169 -15.99 -9.05 -9.39
CA PHE A 169 -15.97 -9.53 -8.00
C PHE A 169 -14.87 -10.58 -7.78
N ARG A 170 -14.68 -11.51 -8.73
CA ARG A 170 -13.56 -12.45 -8.72
C ARG A 170 -12.21 -11.73 -8.71
N LEU A 171 -12.02 -10.73 -9.57
CA LEU A 171 -10.81 -9.90 -9.61
C LEU A 171 -10.56 -9.18 -8.27
N MET A 172 -11.59 -8.55 -7.67
CA MET A 172 -11.49 -7.91 -6.35
C MET A 172 -11.03 -8.89 -5.25
N VAL A 173 -11.56 -10.12 -5.26
CA VAL A 173 -11.19 -11.15 -4.29
C VAL A 173 -9.74 -11.63 -4.49
N THR A 174 -9.34 -11.92 -5.73
CA THR A 174 -7.95 -12.34 -6.04
C THR A 174 -6.95 -11.23 -5.73
N GLU A 175 -7.20 -9.99 -6.15
CA GLU A 175 -6.37 -8.82 -5.81
C GLU A 175 -6.26 -8.63 -4.29
N GLY A 176 -7.38 -8.75 -3.55
CA GLY A 176 -7.39 -8.67 -2.09
C GLY A 176 -6.56 -9.77 -1.42
N LYS A 177 -6.67 -11.02 -1.88
CA LYS A 177 -5.87 -12.16 -1.41
C LYS A 177 -4.37 -11.93 -1.63
N ILE A 178 -3.97 -11.56 -2.85
CA ILE A 178 -2.56 -11.38 -3.20
C ILE A 178 -1.94 -10.19 -2.47
N ASN A 179 -2.66 -9.07 -2.33
CA ASN A 179 -2.20 -7.94 -1.51
C ASN A 179 -1.95 -8.37 -0.04
N ALA A 180 -2.90 -9.09 0.57
CA ALA A 180 -2.75 -9.60 1.93
C ALA A 180 -1.57 -10.59 2.05
N PHE A 181 -1.40 -11.50 1.09
CA PHE A 181 -0.30 -12.45 1.07
C PHE A 181 1.06 -11.75 1.01
N ILE A 182 1.23 -10.78 0.10
CA ILE A 182 2.48 -10.02 -0.04
C ILE A 182 2.81 -9.28 1.26
N HIS A 183 1.84 -8.57 1.86
CA HIS A 183 2.04 -7.89 3.15
C HIS A 183 2.49 -8.85 4.26
N CYS A 184 1.84 -10.01 4.39
CA CYS A 184 2.23 -11.04 5.36
C CYS A 184 3.63 -11.60 5.07
N PHE A 185 3.93 -11.94 3.81
CA PHE A 185 5.19 -12.57 3.39
C PHE A 185 6.40 -11.69 3.71
N VAL A 186 6.34 -10.40 3.39
CA VAL A 186 7.42 -9.43 3.67
C VAL A 186 7.38 -8.90 5.11
N GLY A 187 6.25 -9.00 5.79
CA GLY A 187 6.08 -8.60 7.19
C GLY A 187 6.84 -9.50 8.16
N VAL A 188 6.79 -10.82 7.94
CA VAL A 188 7.44 -11.81 8.83
C VAL A 188 8.91 -12.11 8.49
N ARG A 189 9.37 -11.75 7.29
CA ARG A 189 10.74 -12.05 6.80
C ARG A 189 11.63 -10.80 6.78
N ARG A 190 12.81 -10.90 7.40
CA ARG A 190 13.83 -9.82 7.47
C ARG A 190 14.64 -9.66 6.18
N ILE A 191 14.81 -10.75 5.43
CA ILE A 191 15.45 -10.81 4.11
C ILE A 191 14.50 -11.63 3.23
N THR A 192 14.23 -11.16 2.01
CA THR A 192 13.37 -11.83 1.03
C THR A 192 13.88 -11.56 -0.39
N SER A 193 13.87 -12.56 -1.26
CA SER A 193 13.83 -12.29 -2.70
C SER A 193 12.39 -12.12 -3.18
N LEU A 194 12.23 -11.53 -4.36
CA LEU A 194 10.98 -11.52 -5.12
C LEU A 194 10.68 -12.90 -5.72
N HIS A 195 11.70 -13.73 -5.96
CA HIS A 195 11.53 -15.08 -6.48
C HIS A 195 10.88 -16.03 -5.45
N ASP A 196 11.32 -15.98 -4.19
CA ASP A 196 10.68 -16.74 -3.09
C ASP A 196 9.21 -16.29 -2.90
N LEU A 197 8.92 -15.01 -3.14
CA LEU A 197 7.55 -14.46 -3.07
C LEU A 197 6.70 -14.92 -4.26
N GLU A 198 7.25 -14.92 -5.48
CA GLU A 198 6.62 -15.44 -6.69
C GLU A 198 6.21 -16.92 -6.50
N VAL A 199 7.17 -17.76 -6.08
CA VAL A 199 6.96 -19.19 -5.82
C VAL A 199 5.90 -19.40 -4.73
N ALA A 200 6.03 -18.73 -3.58
CA ALA A 200 5.09 -18.92 -2.47
C ALA A 200 3.67 -18.41 -2.78
N ILE A 201 3.51 -17.41 -3.67
CA ILE A 201 2.19 -17.03 -4.19
C ILE A 201 1.60 -18.15 -5.05
N CYS A 202 2.39 -18.69 -5.99
CA CYS A 202 1.94 -19.74 -6.90
C CYS A 202 1.54 -21.02 -6.13
N GLU A 203 2.36 -21.43 -5.16
CA GLU A 203 2.06 -22.53 -4.23
C GLU A 203 0.78 -22.29 -3.40
N ASN A 204 0.54 -21.06 -2.92
CA ASN A 204 -0.63 -20.72 -2.11
C ASN A 204 -1.94 -20.69 -2.93
N GLU A 205 -1.88 -20.24 -4.18
CA GLU A 205 -3.05 -20.16 -5.07
C GLU A 205 -3.30 -21.46 -5.87
N GLY A 206 -2.30 -22.35 -5.97
CA GLY A 206 -2.41 -23.62 -6.71
C GLY A 206 -2.22 -23.47 -8.22
N VAL A 207 -1.38 -22.53 -8.65
CA VAL A 207 -1.03 -22.26 -10.07
C VAL A 207 0.45 -22.58 -10.32
N GLU A 208 0.85 -22.83 -11.58
CA GLU A 208 2.28 -22.99 -11.91
C GLU A 208 3.01 -21.64 -12.01
N LYS A 209 2.30 -20.58 -12.42
CA LYS A 209 2.85 -19.26 -12.75
C LYS A 209 1.93 -18.12 -12.31
N PHE A 210 2.51 -16.97 -11.99
CA PHE A 210 1.75 -15.80 -11.54
C PHE A 210 0.78 -15.26 -12.61
N GLU A 211 1.11 -15.41 -13.89
CA GLU A 211 0.27 -14.98 -15.01
C GLU A 211 -1.12 -15.66 -15.03
N GLU A 212 -1.25 -16.87 -14.48
CA GLU A 212 -2.52 -17.61 -14.38
C GLU A 212 -3.53 -16.93 -13.43
N LEU A 213 -3.06 -16.06 -12.53
CA LEU A 213 -3.92 -15.23 -11.69
C LEU A 213 -4.57 -14.07 -12.47
N GLU A 214 -4.15 -13.85 -13.73
CA GLU A 214 -4.62 -12.79 -14.61
C GLU A 214 -4.52 -11.40 -13.92
N LEU A 215 -3.46 -11.18 -13.15
CA LEU A 215 -3.15 -9.91 -12.45
C LEU A 215 -2.13 -9.03 -13.21
N GLY A 216 -1.68 -9.47 -14.39
CA GLY A 216 -0.51 -8.92 -15.06
C GLY A 216 0.80 -9.45 -14.45
N PRO A 217 1.98 -9.01 -14.91
CA PRO A 217 3.27 -9.52 -14.42
C PRO A 217 3.55 -9.07 -12.98
N LEU A 218 4.05 -9.97 -12.12
CA LEU A 218 4.31 -9.69 -10.69
C LEU A 218 5.24 -8.48 -10.47
N LEU A 219 6.21 -8.26 -11.35
CA LEU A 219 7.13 -7.10 -11.34
C LEU A 219 6.43 -5.74 -11.50
N ARG A 220 5.18 -5.72 -11.97
CA ARG A 220 4.35 -4.51 -12.12
C ARG A 220 3.48 -4.24 -10.89
N HIS A 221 3.31 -5.23 -10.02
CA HIS A 221 2.37 -5.19 -8.91
C HIS A 221 2.74 -4.06 -7.92
N PRO A 222 1.80 -3.17 -7.49
CA PRO A 222 2.13 -1.98 -6.71
C PRO A 222 2.93 -2.27 -5.42
N LEU A 223 2.57 -3.33 -4.69
CA LEU A 223 3.31 -3.74 -3.49
C LEU A 223 4.71 -4.29 -3.78
N VAL A 224 4.96 -4.85 -4.98
CA VAL A 224 6.28 -5.36 -5.36
C VAL A 224 7.23 -4.22 -5.68
N LEU A 225 6.78 -3.27 -6.51
CA LEU A 225 7.50 -2.03 -6.80
C LEU A 225 7.87 -1.30 -5.50
N HIS A 226 6.92 -1.17 -4.57
CA HIS A 226 7.15 -0.57 -3.25
C HIS A 226 8.14 -1.37 -2.37
N TYR A 227 7.88 -2.65 -2.12
CA TYR A 227 8.66 -3.41 -1.12
C TYR A 227 10.05 -3.81 -1.59
N PHE A 228 10.27 -4.02 -2.89
CA PHE A 228 11.55 -4.42 -3.45
C PHE A 228 12.32 -3.26 -4.11
N SER A 229 11.72 -2.06 -4.17
CA SER A 229 12.32 -0.88 -4.81
C SER A 229 12.79 -1.14 -6.25
N VAL A 230 11.99 -1.93 -6.98
CA VAL A 230 12.23 -2.24 -8.40
C VAL A 230 11.70 -1.09 -9.25
N ASN A 231 12.52 -0.60 -10.17
CA ASN A 231 12.14 0.48 -11.08
C ASN A 231 11.10 -0.01 -12.11
N SER A 232 10.25 0.91 -12.58
CA SER A 232 9.21 0.60 -13.58
C SER A 232 9.74 0.32 -14.99
N ASP A 233 11.02 0.52 -15.29
CA ASP A 233 11.66 0.08 -16.55
C ASP A 233 12.15 -1.39 -16.50
N VAL A 234 12.24 -2.00 -15.32
CA VAL A 234 12.78 -3.35 -15.13
C VAL A 234 11.77 -4.43 -15.52
N THR A 235 12.05 -5.15 -16.60
CA THR A 235 11.25 -6.28 -17.13
C THR A 235 11.58 -7.61 -16.48
N GLU A 236 12.78 -7.77 -15.92
CA GLU A 236 13.26 -8.99 -15.28
C GLU A 236 14.18 -8.66 -14.09
N VAL A 237 14.16 -9.52 -13.06
CA VAL A 237 15.11 -9.48 -11.95
C VAL A 237 15.81 -10.83 -11.82
N LEU A 238 16.96 -10.84 -11.17
CA LEU A 238 17.69 -12.05 -10.84
C LEU A 238 16.79 -13.02 -10.05
N LYS A 239 16.58 -14.24 -10.57
CA LYS A 239 16.06 -15.36 -9.78
C LYS A 239 17.17 -15.83 -8.83
N ILE A 240 16.99 -15.54 -7.54
CA ILE A 240 17.90 -15.85 -6.44
C ILE A 240 17.05 -16.24 -5.23
N THR A 241 17.39 -17.32 -4.51
CA THR A 241 16.59 -17.75 -3.35
C THR A 241 17.04 -17.10 -2.04
N GLY A 242 16.19 -17.11 -1.02
CA GLY A 242 16.55 -16.70 0.33
C GLY A 242 17.80 -17.39 0.86
N GLU A 243 17.95 -18.70 0.63
CA GLU A 243 19.13 -19.49 1.02
C GLU A 243 20.42 -18.99 0.35
N GLU A 244 20.35 -18.68 -0.95
CA GLU A 244 21.49 -18.11 -1.67
C GLU A 244 21.89 -16.73 -1.11
N ILE A 245 20.91 -15.88 -0.77
CA ILE A 245 21.17 -14.56 -0.16
C ILE A 245 21.86 -14.73 1.21
N ILE A 246 21.39 -15.66 2.05
CA ILE A 246 22.04 -16.01 3.33
C ILE A 246 23.47 -16.54 3.09
N SER A 247 23.66 -17.37 2.06
CA SER A 247 24.99 -17.86 1.65
C SER A 247 25.92 -16.72 1.21
N PHE A 248 25.42 -15.69 0.53
CA PHE A 248 26.18 -14.48 0.23
C PHE A 248 26.46 -13.63 1.47
N LEU A 249 25.51 -13.55 2.42
CA LEU A 249 25.69 -12.80 3.66
C LEU A 249 26.84 -13.38 4.50
N TRP A 250 26.91 -14.70 4.66
CA TRP A 250 28.04 -15.36 5.31
C TRP A 250 29.39 -15.06 4.64
N LYS A 251 29.42 -15.11 3.30
CA LYS A 251 30.61 -14.76 2.50
C LYS A 251 31.00 -13.27 2.67
N PHE A 252 30.02 -12.38 2.88
CA PHE A 252 30.26 -10.95 3.14
C PHE A 252 30.75 -10.68 4.55
N ILE A 253 30.10 -11.25 5.58
CA ILE A 253 30.50 -11.15 7.01
C ILE A 253 31.98 -11.52 7.18
N TYR A 254 32.39 -12.67 6.61
CA TYR A 254 33.76 -13.15 6.68
C TYR A 254 34.75 -12.20 6.00
N LYS A 255 34.43 -11.74 4.78
CA LYS A 255 35.24 -10.77 4.02
C LYS A 255 35.43 -9.44 4.77
N CYS A 256 34.38 -8.96 5.44
CA CYS A 256 34.37 -7.71 6.18
C CYS A 256 34.90 -7.85 7.63
N LYS A 257 35.36 -9.04 8.02
CA LYS A 257 35.93 -9.36 9.35
C LYS A 257 34.99 -8.95 10.51
N TYR A 258 33.70 -9.25 10.39
CA TYR A 258 32.69 -9.00 11.43
C TYR A 258 32.55 -7.53 11.88
N LYS A 259 32.96 -6.57 11.03
CA LYS A 259 32.64 -5.15 11.21
C LYS A 259 31.15 -4.89 10.93
N GLU A 260 30.68 -3.68 11.26
CA GLU A 260 29.35 -3.19 10.93
C GLU A 260 29.02 -3.39 9.43
N ILE A 261 27.83 -3.90 9.14
CA ILE A 261 27.40 -4.29 7.79
C ILE A 261 26.26 -3.39 7.34
N LYS A 262 26.51 -2.55 6.34
CA LYS A 262 25.46 -1.78 5.67
C LYS A 262 24.75 -2.64 4.63
N VAL A 263 23.43 -2.48 4.52
CA VAL A 263 22.59 -3.18 3.53
C VAL A 263 23.10 -2.94 2.11
N GLU A 264 23.44 -1.70 1.78
CA GLU A 264 23.83 -1.29 0.43
C GLU A 264 25.16 -1.96 0.01
N GLU A 265 26.18 -1.95 0.87
CA GLU A 265 27.47 -2.59 0.60
C GLU A 265 27.34 -4.12 0.42
N PHE A 266 26.34 -4.73 1.07
CA PHE A 266 25.99 -6.13 0.91
C PHE A 266 25.24 -6.41 -0.41
N LEU A 267 24.28 -5.56 -0.79
CA LEU A 267 23.59 -5.69 -2.08
C LEU A 267 24.54 -5.46 -3.27
N ASP A 268 25.43 -4.46 -3.20
CA ASP A 268 26.48 -4.21 -4.19
C ASP A 268 27.44 -5.40 -4.32
N PHE A 269 27.71 -6.11 -3.22
CA PHE A 269 28.49 -7.35 -3.25
C PHE A 269 27.74 -8.49 -3.95
N ILE A 270 26.43 -8.64 -3.77
CA ILE A 270 25.63 -9.61 -4.53
C ILE A 270 25.57 -9.23 -6.01
N ALA A 271 25.29 -7.98 -6.35
CA ALA A 271 25.28 -7.49 -7.74
C ALA A 271 26.62 -7.79 -8.42
N LYS A 272 27.74 -7.44 -7.78
CA LYS A 272 29.10 -7.74 -8.29
C LYS A 272 29.43 -9.24 -8.33
N LYS A 273 28.82 -10.08 -7.48
CA LYS A 273 28.99 -11.55 -7.52
C LYS A 273 28.11 -12.25 -8.56
N ARG A 274 27.01 -11.63 -8.98
CA ARG A 274 26.07 -12.12 -10.00
C ARG A 274 26.23 -11.44 -11.36
N SER A 275 27.15 -10.46 -11.47
CA SER A 275 27.38 -9.63 -12.66
C SER A 275 26.14 -8.84 -13.10
N VAL A 276 25.32 -8.43 -12.14
CA VAL A 276 24.10 -7.63 -12.36
C VAL A 276 24.46 -6.14 -12.33
N ALA A 277 23.85 -5.35 -13.21
CA ALA A 277 24.21 -3.93 -13.43
C ALA A 277 23.94 -3.00 -12.22
N GLY A 278 23.03 -3.39 -11.32
CA GLY A 278 22.66 -2.64 -10.13
C GLY A 278 21.85 -3.48 -9.15
N LYS A 279 21.54 -2.92 -7.99
CA LYS A 279 20.84 -3.61 -6.89
C LYS A 279 19.33 -3.76 -7.13
N GLU A 280 18.73 -2.81 -7.85
CA GLU A 280 17.33 -2.80 -8.27
C GLU A 280 16.95 -4.02 -9.12
N LYS A 281 17.90 -4.56 -9.89
CA LYS A 281 17.75 -5.80 -10.69
C LYS A 281 17.97 -7.09 -9.89
N LEU A 282 18.30 -7.02 -8.59
CA LEU A 282 18.43 -8.21 -7.75
C LEU A 282 17.09 -8.75 -7.26
N GLY A 283 16.04 -7.92 -7.19
CA GLY A 283 14.77 -8.30 -6.59
C GLY A 283 14.89 -8.69 -5.11
N ILE A 284 15.84 -8.11 -4.37
CA ILE A 284 16.08 -8.43 -2.94
C ILE A 284 15.58 -7.28 -2.06
N ARG A 285 14.80 -7.63 -1.03
CA ARG A 285 14.44 -6.73 0.06
C ARG A 285 15.15 -7.17 1.34
N VAL A 286 15.79 -6.21 2.01
CA VAL A 286 16.41 -6.38 3.33
C VAL A 286 15.81 -5.35 4.29
N GLN A 287 15.07 -5.81 5.29
CA GLN A 287 14.51 -4.96 6.35
C GLN A 287 15.51 -4.77 7.50
N SER A 288 16.30 -5.80 7.82
CA SER A 288 17.39 -5.73 8.80
C SER A 288 18.32 -6.94 8.66
N LEU A 289 19.62 -6.71 8.80
CA LEU A 289 20.64 -7.76 8.87
C LEU A 289 20.95 -8.20 10.31
N GLY A 290 20.60 -7.38 11.31
CA GLY A 290 21.09 -7.53 12.69
C GLY A 290 20.73 -8.85 13.35
N TYR A 291 19.50 -9.35 13.14
CA TYR A 291 19.09 -10.63 13.74
C TYR A 291 19.81 -11.84 13.12
N VAL A 292 20.03 -11.81 11.79
CA VAL A 292 20.71 -12.89 11.05
C VAL A 292 22.19 -12.98 11.41
N ILE A 293 22.81 -11.85 11.76
CA ILE A 293 24.20 -11.78 12.24
C ILE A 293 24.32 -12.29 13.70
N LEU A 294 23.27 -12.10 14.52
CA LEU A 294 23.28 -12.43 15.96
C LEU A 294 22.78 -13.85 16.30
N TYR A 295 21.90 -14.45 15.48
CA TYR A 295 21.33 -15.78 15.70
C TYR A 295 21.48 -16.65 14.44
N PRO A 296 22.59 -17.41 14.31
CA PRO A 296 22.94 -18.16 13.09
C PRO A 296 22.05 -19.39 12.77
N THR A 297 21.00 -19.66 13.54
CA THR A 297 20.35 -20.99 13.59
C THR A 297 18.86 -20.96 13.22
N LEU A 298 18.58 -21.31 11.96
CA LEU A 298 17.54 -22.27 11.58
C LEU A 298 18.16 -23.20 10.52
#